data_AF-A0A2W4Q8G9-F1
#
_entry.id   AF-A0A2W4Q8G9-F1
#
_cell.length_a   1.000
_cell.length_b   1.000
_cell.length_c   1.000
_cell.angle_alpha   90.00
_cell.angle_beta   90.00
_cell.angle_gamma   90.00
#
_symmetry.space_group_name_H-M   'P 1'
#
loop_
_entity.id
_entity.type
_entity.pdbx_description
1 polymer ?
#
loop_
_entity_poly.entity_id
_entity_poly.type
_entity_poly.pdbx_seq_one_letter_code
_entity_poly.pdbx_strand_id
1 'polypeptide(L)'
;QRELPVPERTSAAQLTPLPDAADGAAAGATNALPAGQSAAVTIGVAASGGRAEAARVDPAASTAPAPDDEAGTAAQAVTAPAPPSPRPPQRPVIDLASTYAWVDTSEPVARIWVTRRGSLGREVRFRWWTETGTAQVDRDFRAIEPRVAVIPEGSRGVELLVPLMPDPARREPRTFYVKIDEPNAGVDLGTRTLMQVAIVPPGYPAARDTRAAQNVALPP
;
A
#
# COMPACT_ATOMS: atom_id res chain seq x y z
N GLN A 1 -6.51 -73.67 22.56
CA GLN A 1 -7.80 -72.92 22.54
C GLN A 1 -8.00 -72.28 23.91
N ARG A 2 -8.47 -71.03 23.95
CA ARG A 2 -9.19 -70.43 25.07
C ARG A 2 -9.87 -69.18 24.52
N GLU A 3 -11.16 -69.04 24.75
CA GLU A 3 -12.00 -68.07 24.03
C GLU A 3 -12.26 -66.78 24.82
N LEU A 4 -12.96 -65.85 24.17
CA LEU A 4 -13.17 -64.46 24.59
C LEU A 4 -14.13 -64.34 25.80
N PRO A 5 -14.23 -63.15 26.39
CA PRO A 5 -15.44 -62.37 26.10
C PRO A 5 -15.16 -61.06 25.35
N VAL A 6 -16.13 -60.67 24.52
CA VAL A 6 -16.10 -59.46 23.69
C VAL A 6 -16.93 -58.37 24.37
N PRO A 7 -16.50 -57.10 24.43
CA PRO A 7 -17.40 -56.00 24.80
C PRO A 7 -18.50 -55.83 23.74
N GLU A 8 -19.74 -55.61 24.18
CA GLU A 8 -20.93 -55.76 23.35
C GLU A 8 -21.15 -54.66 22.29
N ARG A 9 -21.95 -55.00 21.27
CA ARG A 9 -22.54 -54.02 20.33
C ARG A 9 -24.00 -53.73 20.68
N THR A 10 -24.22 -52.62 21.38
CA THR A 10 -25.53 -51.96 21.59
C THR A 10 -25.27 -50.45 21.60
N SER A 11 -26.03 -49.55 20.95
CA SER A 11 -27.27 -49.70 20.17
C SER A 11 -27.21 -48.88 18.86
N ALA A 12 -28.26 -48.95 18.04
CA ALA A 12 -28.45 -48.13 16.85
C ALA A 12 -29.57 -47.09 17.03
N ALA A 13 -29.31 -45.84 16.63
CA ALA A 13 -30.29 -44.78 16.37
C ALA A 13 -29.69 -43.88 15.27
N GLN A 14 -30.01 -44.16 14.01
CA GLN A 14 -31.11 -43.56 13.21
C GLN A 14 -30.64 -42.36 12.37
N LEU A 15 -30.61 -42.56 11.05
CA LEU A 15 -30.83 -41.48 10.08
C LEU A 15 -32.35 -41.30 9.86
N THR A 16 -32.80 -40.07 9.59
CA THR A 16 -33.81 -39.67 8.55
C THR A 16 -34.07 -38.14 8.67
N PRO A 17 -34.29 -37.37 7.57
CA PRO A 17 -34.31 -35.89 7.60
C PRO A 17 -35.71 -35.24 7.38
N LEU A 18 -35.78 -33.89 7.58
CA LEU A 18 -36.73 -32.84 7.09
C LEU A 18 -38.26 -33.10 7.12
N PRO A 19 -39.11 -32.11 7.49
CA PRO A 19 -39.36 -30.86 6.70
C PRO A 19 -39.50 -29.57 7.58
N ASP A 20 -39.25 -28.32 7.12
CA ASP A 20 -39.98 -27.35 6.26
C ASP A 20 -40.96 -26.37 7.00
N ALA A 21 -41.25 -25.21 6.38
CA ALA A 21 -42.08 -24.05 6.82
C ALA A 21 -41.52 -23.18 7.99
N ALA A 22 -41.20 -21.88 7.84
CA ALA A 22 -41.98 -20.66 7.52
C ALA A 22 -42.55 -19.94 8.79
N ASP A 23 -42.75 -18.62 8.89
CA ASP A 23 -42.87 -17.52 7.90
C ASP A 23 -42.40 -16.14 8.46
N GLY A 24 -42.29 -15.09 7.61
CA GLY A 24 -42.10 -13.67 7.95
C GLY A 24 -40.65 -13.14 7.80
N ALA A 25 -40.25 -12.30 6.83
CA ALA A 25 -40.77 -11.04 6.27
C ALA A 25 -40.74 -9.86 7.29
N ALA A 26 -40.20 -8.65 7.01
CA ALA A 26 -39.44 -8.08 5.87
C ALA A 26 -38.41 -7.07 6.47
N ALA A 27 -37.56 -6.27 5.78
CA ALA A 27 -37.36 -5.87 4.39
C ALA A 27 -35.82 -5.60 4.20
N GLY A 28 -35.21 -5.23 3.07
CA GLY A 28 -35.70 -4.62 1.83
C GLY A 28 -34.90 -3.36 1.50
N ALA A 29 -33.60 -3.50 1.20
CA ALA A 29 -32.69 -2.38 0.92
C ALA A 29 -31.62 -2.75 -0.13
N THR A 30 -32.01 -2.79 -1.41
CA THR A 30 -31.06 -2.86 -2.53
C THR A 30 -30.44 -1.50 -2.78
N ASN A 31 -29.10 -1.38 -2.79
CA ASN A 31 -28.42 -0.18 -3.29
C ASN A 31 -27.60 -0.51 -4.54
N ALA A 32 -28.22 -0.39 -5.70
CA ALA A 32 -27.58 -0.56 -7.00
C ALA A 32 -26.91 0.75 -7.46
N LEU A 33 -25.95 0.63 -8.37
CA LEU A 33 -25.23 1.77 -8.95
C LEU A 33 -26.16 2.59 -9.88
N PRO A 34 -26.24 3.93 -9.73
CA PRO A 34 -26.75 4.79 -10.78
C PRO A 34 -25.63 5.09 -11.80
N ALA A 35 -25.91 4.86 -13.08
CA ALA A 35 -25.03 5.28 -14.18
C ALA A 35 -25.59 6.51 -14.89
N GLY A 36 -24.71 7.46 -15.23
CA GLY A 36 -24.86 8.44 -16.30
C GLY A 36 -26.13 9.30 -16.38
N GLN A 37 -26.03 10.57 -15.98
CA GLN A 37 -26.80 11.66 -16.59
C GLN A 37 -25.89 12.84 -16.93
N SER A 38 -25.97 13.31 -18.17
CA SER A 38 -25.23 14.49 -18.65
C SER A 38 -26.09 15.75 -18.53
N ALA A 39 -25.52 16.84 -18.03
CA ALA A 39 -26.10 18.17 -18.15
C ALA A 39 -24.97 19.19 -18.35
N ALA A 40 -24.99 19.90 -19.49
CA ALA A 40 -24.15 21.06 -19.72
C ALA A 40 -24.92 22.33 -19.33
N VAL A 41 -24.27 23.27 -18.65
CA VAL A 41 -24.81 24.62 -18.39
C VAL A 41 -23.74 25.65 -18.73
N THR A 42 -24.16 26.72 -19.41
CA THR A 42 -23.27 27.66 -20.11
C THR A 42 -23.39 29.06 -19.51
N ILE A 43 -22.23 29.65 -19.18
CA ILE A 43 -21.89 31.09 -19.08
C ILE A 43 -22.92 32.05 -18.43
N GLY A 44 -22.47 32.76 -17.39
CA GLY A 44 -23.05 34.04 -16.97
C GLY A 44 -21.96 35.06 -16.64
N VAL A 45 -21.80 36.09 -17.46
CA VAL A 45 -20.85 37.22 -17.23
C VAL A 45 -21.65 38.49 -16.96
N ALA A 46 -21.29 39.21 -15.90
CA ALA A 46 -21.65 40.61 -15.71
C ALA A 46 -20.55 41.34 -14.91
N ALA A 47 -20.17 42.53 -15.36
CA ALA A 47 -19.20 43.39 -14.70
C ALA A 47 -19.76 44.81 -14.57
N SER A 48 -19.24 45.59 -13.61
CA SER A 48 -19.30 47.06 -13.41
C SER A 48 -19.04 47.32 -11.92
N GLY A 49 -18.39 48.39 -11.44
CA GLY A 49 -17.83 49.62 -12.04
C GLY A 49 -17.72 50.65 -10.90
N GLY A 50 -16.94 51.74 -10.93
CA GLY A 50 -16.04 52.33 -11.93
C GLY A 50 -15.60 53.73 -11.46
N ARG A 51 -15.18 54.63 -12.38
CA ARG A 51 -14.76 56.04 -12.18
C ARG A 51 -13.32 56.21 -11.62
N ALA A 52 -12.34 56.89 -12.25
CA ALA A 52 -12.25 58.19 -12.95
C ALA A 52 -12.33 59.40 -12.00
N GLU A 53 -11.63 60.54 -12.15
CA GLU A 53 -10.82 61.17 -13.24
C GLU A 53 -9.75 62.10 -12.57
N ALA A 54 -8.83 62.89 -13.15
CA ALA A 54 -8.41 63.36 -14.50
C ALA A 54 -6.90 63.74 -14.40
N ALA A 55 -5.98 63.54 -15.37
CA ALA A 55 -5.78 64.14 -16.71
C ALA A 55 -5.30 65.61 -16.75
N ARG A 56 -4.13 65.89 -17.41
CA ARG A 56 -3.82 67.04 -18.33
C ARG A 56 -2.30 67.20 -18.69
N VAL A 57 -2.00 67.18 -20.01
CA VAL A 57 -0.86 67.74 -20.82
C VAL A 57 0.64 67.39 -20.62
N ASP A 58 1.24 66.98 -21.75
CA ASP A 58 2.66 66.91 -22.21
C ASP A 58 3.29 68.33 -22.49
N PRO A 59 4.55 68.56 -22.97
CA PRO A 59 5.53 67.62 -23.60
C PRO A 59 7.07 67.88 -23.41
N ALA A 60 7.88 67.06 -24.12
CA ALA A 60 9.19 67.35 -24.77
C ALA A 60 10.55 67.41 -23.99
N ALA A 61 11.41 66.44 -24.35
CA ALA A 61 12.89 66.35 -24.46
C ALA A 61 13.88 67.41 -23.88
N SER A 62 14.82 66.93 -23.05
CA SER A 62 16.25 67.32 -22.89
C SER A 62 16.90 66.48 -21.77
N THR A 63 18.22 66.32 -21.55
CA THR A 63 19.48 66.38 -22.35
C THR A 63 20.59 65.83 -21.40
N ALA A 64 21.62 65.13 -21.89
CA ALA A 64 22.71 64.56 -21.06
C ALA A 64 23.80 65.60 -20.69
N PRO A 65 24.65 65.38 -19.65
CA PRO A 65 25.85 64.53 -19.83
C PRO A 65 26.27 63.70 -18.59
N ALA A 66 27.37 62.93 -18.73
CA ALA A 66 28.09 62.24 -17.64
C ALA A 66 29.17 63.14 -16.99
N PRO A 67 29.85 62.65 -15.93
CA PRO A 67 31.28 62.37 -16.08
C PRO A 67 31.75 61.01 -15.46
N ASP A 68 33.06 60.75 -15.59
CA ASP A 68 33.78 59.48 -15.37
C ASP A 68 34.30 59.20 -13.93
N ASP A 69 34.95 58.03 -13.79
CA ASP A 69 35.79 57.50 -12.70
C ASP A 69 35.14 57.10 -11.35
N GLU A 70 35.66 56.10 -10.60
CA GLU A 70 36.89 55.30 -10.77
C GLU A 70 36.64 53.78 -10.50
N ALA A 71 37.67 52.95 -10.70
CA ALA A 71 37.60 51.48 -10.70
C ALA A 71 37.30 50.81 -9.34
N GLY A 72 36.71 49.59 -9.36
CA GLY A 72 36.68 48.76 -8.14
C GLY A 72 35.70 47.59 -8.03
N THR A 73 35.61 46.66 -8.99
CA THR A 73 34.93 45.36 -8.75
C THR A 73 35.59 44.24 -9.54
N ALA A 74 36.04 43.19 -8.82
CA ALA A 74 36.68 42.03 -9.43
C ALA A 74 35.67 41.22 -10.24
N ALA A 75 36.02 40.87 -11.48
CA ALA A 75 35.24 39.98 -12.32
C ALA A 75 35.26 38.55 -11.76
N GLN A 76 34.35 38.24 -10.83
CA GLN A 76 34.08 36.86 -10.43
C GLN A 76 33.50 36.12 -11.64
N ALA A 77 34.34 35.30 -12.27
CA ALA A 77 33.92 34.41 -13.34
C ALA A 77 32.96 33.36 -12.77
N VAL A 78 31.67 33.65 -12.83
CA VAL A 78 30.60 32.73 -12.46
C VAL A 78 30.58 31.56 -13.45
N THR A 79 31.33 30.51 -13.11
CA THR A 79 31.22 29.21 -13.77
C THR A 79 29.80 28.68 -13.59
N ALA A 80 28.98 28.88 -14.61
CA ALA A 80 27.62 28.36 -14.65
C ALA A 80 27.67 26.84 -14.40
N PRO A 81 26.86 26.30 -13.47
CA PRO A 81 26.85 24.87 -13.23
C PRO A 81 26.45 24.15 -14.51
N ALA A 82 27.22 23.13 -14.89
CA ALA A 82 26.92 22.32 -16.06
C ALA A 82 25.49 21.75 -15.95
N PRO A 83 24.72 21.69 -17.06
CA PRO A 83 23.38 21.15 -17.04
C PRO A 83 23.41 19.71 -16.51
N PRO A 84 22.46 19.30 -15.64
CA PRO A 84 22.49 17.99 -15.03
C PRO A 84 22.36 16.91 -16.12
N SER A 85 23.37 16.04 -16.24
CA SER A 85 23.37 14.91 -17.17
C SER A 85 22.06 14.13 -17.05
N PRO A 86 21.40 13.75 -18.16
CA PRO A 86 20.15 13.02 -18.11
C PRO A 86 20.34 11.72 -17.33
N ARG A 87 19.72 11.64 -16.15
CA ARG A 87 19.82 10.47 -15.28
C ARG A 87 19.28 9.27 -16.05
N PRO A 88 20.04 8.17 -16.20
CA PRO A 88 19.62 7.04 -17.03
C PRO A 88 18.27 6.49 -16.52
N PRO A 89 17.40 5.99 -17.41
CA PRO A 89 16.06 5.55 -17.04
C PRO A 89 16.14 4.40 -16.04
N GLN A 90 15.92 4.71 -14.76
CA GLN A 90 16.05 3.74 -13.68
C GLN A 90 14.89 2.74 -13.79
N ARG A 91 15.23 1.47 -14.07
CA ARG A 91 14.25 0.38 -14.01
C ARG A 91 13.54 0.39 -12.64
N PRO A 92 12.23 0.09 -12.59
CA PRO A 92 11.56 -0.15 -11.33
C PRO A 92 12.18 -1.37 -10.64
N VAL A 93 12.54 -1.23 -9.36
CA VAL A 93 13.02 -2.31 -8.51
C VAL A 93 12.03 -2.52 -7.38
N ILE A 94 11.65 -3.78 -7.09
CA ILE A 94 10.75 -4.11 -5.98
C ILE A 94 11.47 -4.83 -4.83
N ASP A 95 11.18 -4.40 -3.60
CA ASP A 95 11.72 -4.95 -2.35
C ASP A 95 10.62 -5.03 -1.29
N LEU A 96 10.53 -6.12 -0.52
CA LEU A 96 9.83 -6.11 0.76
C LEU A 96 10.46 -5.04 1.67
N ALA A 97 9.65 -4.22 2.33
CA ALA A 97 10.14 -3.12 3.17
C ALA A 97 11.09 -3.62 4.27
N SER A 98 10.75 -4.76 4.87
CA SER A 98 11.51 -5.43 5.94
C SER A 98 11.69 -6.91 5.61
N THR A 99 12.77 -7.52 6.11
CA THR A 99 12.96 -8.98 6.12
C THR A 99 12.28 -9.66 7.31
N TYR A 100 11.75 -8.89 8.25
CA TYR A 100 11.10 -9.37 9.47
C TYR A 100 9.92 -8.46 9.85
N ALA A 101 8.82 -9.04 10.34
CA ALA A 101 7.83 -8.32 11.16
C ALA A 101 7.31 -9.17 12.31
N TRP A 102 6.85 -8.49 13.35
CA TRP A 102 6.14 -9.06 14.50
C TRP A 102 4.69 -8.59 14.44
N VAL A 103 3.74 -9.49 14.73
CA VAL A 103 2.29 -9.19 14.74
C VAL A 103 1.68 -9.85 15.97
N ASP A 104 0.97 -9.09 16.80
CA ASP A 104 0.22 -9.66 17.94
C ASP A 104 -0.89 -10.58 17.43
N THR A 105 -1.11 -11.73 18.07
CA THR A 105 -2.17 -12.70 17.72
C THR A 105 -3.61 -12.17 17.90
N SER A 106 -3.77 -10.93 18.37
CA SER A 106 -5.03 -10.19 18.39
C SER A 106 -5.34 -9.47 17.08
N GLU A 107 -4.37 -9.30 16.17
CA GLU A 107 -4.62 -8.74 14.85
C GLU A 107 -5.14 -9.83 13.89
N PRO A 108 -6.25 -9.60 13.16
CA PRO A 108 -6.83 -10.60 12.26
C PRO A 108 -6.07 -10.75 10.93
N VAL A 109 -5.10 -9.86 10.65
CA VAL A 109 -4.38 -9.81 9.37
C VAL A 109 -2.94 -9.31 9.61
N ALA A 110 -1.96 -10.03 9.11
CA ALA A 110 -0.60 -9.51 8.98
C ALA A 110 -0.51 -8.62 7.73
N ARG A 111 0.07 -7.43 7.90
CA ARG A 111 0.29 -6.45 6.83
C ARG A 111 1.74 -6.51 6.38
N ILE A 112 1.98 -6.66 5.09
CA ILE A 112 3.32 -6.74 4.51
C ILE A 112 3.43 -5.68 3.42
N TRP A 113 4.38 -4.76 3.58
CA TRP A 113 4.57 -3.65 2.65
C TRP A 113 5.63 -4.00 1.60
N VAL A 114 5.24 -4.00 0.32
CA VAL A 114 6.19 -4.08 -0.80
C VAL A 114 6.48 -2.66 -1.28
N THR A 115 7.75 -2.31 -1.37
CA THR A 115 8.25 -1.01 -1.84
C THR A 115 8.73 -1.09 -3.28
N ARG A 116 8.61 0.03 -3.99
CA ARG A 116 9.07 0.23 -5.37
C ARG A 116 10.02 1.41 -5.45
N ARG A 117 11.18 1.20 -6.06
CA ARG A 117 12.23 2.20 -6.29
C ARG A 117 12.46 2.37 -7.79
N GLY A 118 13.06 3.48 -8.24
CA GLY A 118 13.24 3.76 -9.67
C GLY A 118 11.99 4.33 -10.34
N SER A 119 11.76 4.03 -11.62
CA SER A 119 10.65 4.60 -12.41
C SER A 119 9.27 4.18 -11.90
N LEU A 120 8.36 5.17 -11.80
CA LEU A 120 6.97 4.98 -11.37
C LEU A 120 5.95 5.01 -12.53
N GLY A 121 6.36 5.42 -13.75
CA GLY A 121 5.47 5.71 -14.89
C GLY A 121 4.99 4.49 -15.71
N ARG A 122 4.70 3.37 -15.04
CA ARG A 122 3.99 2.16 -15.49
C ARG A 122 3.46 1.42 -14.27
N GLU A 123 2.46 0.55 -14.39
CA GLU A 123 2.20 -0.47 -13.36
C GLU A 123 3.33 -1.52 -13.25
N VAL A 124 3.41 -2.19 -12.10
CA VAL A 124 4.31 -3.32 -11.84
C VAL A 124 3.47 -4.49 -11.33
N ARG A 125 3.77 -5.71 -11.82
CA ARG A 125 3.12 -6.96 -11.42
C ARG A 125 4.19 -7.95 -10.97
N PHE A 126 3.91 -8.72 -9.93
CA PHE A 126 4.81 -9.75 -9.39
C PHE A 126 3.99 -10.87 -8.75
N ARG A 127 4.56 -12.07 -8.63
CA ARG A 127 3.93 -13.19 -7.91
C ARG A 127 4.36 -13.17 -6.44
N TRP A 128 3.44 -13.58 -5.57
CA TRP A 128 3.69 -13.71 -4.14
C TRP A 128 2.88 -14.85 -3.53
N TRP A 129 3.39 -15.39 -2.43
CA TRP A 129 2.78 -16.47 -1.66
C TRP A 129 3.27 -16.45 -0.21
N THR A 130 2.67 -17.31 0.62
CA THR A 130 3.17 -17.60 1.97
C THR A 130 3.77 -19.01 2.07
N GLU A 131 4.78 -19.18 2.92
CA GLU A 131 5.37 -20.49 3.23
C GLU A 131 5.35 -20.76 4.74
N THR A 132 5.12 -22.02 5.10
CA THR A 132 5.00 -22.50 6.48
C THR A 132 6.35 -22.41 7.22
N GLY A 133 6.33 -21.93 8.46
CA GLY A 133 7.47 -21.96 9.38
C GLY A 133 7.18 -22.85 10.60
N THR A 134 7.21 -22.28 11.81
CA THR A 134 6.70 -22.95 13.02
C THR A 134 5.21 -22.75 13.25
N ALA A 135 4.58 -21.83 12.48
CA ALA A 135 3.15 -21.62 12.41
C ALA A 135 2.47 -22.66 11.51
N GLN A 136 1.25 -23.09 11.88
CA GLN A 136 0.45 -24.08 11.16
C GLN A 136 -0.65 -23.41 10.31
N VAL A 137 -0.82 -23.88 9.08
CA VAL A 137 -1.87 -23.42 8.15
C VAL A 137 -3.27 -23.74 8.72
N ASP A 138 -4.22 -22.82 8.52
CA ASP A 138 -5.61 -22.82 9.02
C ASP A 138 -5.77 -22.91 10.56
N ARG A 139 -4.67 -23.01 11.31
CA ARG A 139 -4.63 -22.87 12.77
C ARG A 139 -4.08 -21.52 13.23
N ASP A 140 -3.01 -21.04 12.59
CA ASP A 140 -2.28 -19.83 12.97
C ASP A 140 -2.39 -18.73 11.90
N PHE A 141 -2.42 -19.12 10.62
CA PHE A 141 -2.61 -18.24 9.47
C PHE A 141 -3.28 -18.98 8.31
N ARG A 142 -3.93 -18.25 7.40
CA ARG A 142 -4.41 -18.80 6.13
C ARG A 142 -3.29 -18.75 5.09
N ALA A 143 -2.97 -19.88 4.47
CA ALA A 143 -2.01 -19.91 3.37
C ALA A 143 -2.50 -19.10 2.17
N ILE A 144 -1.59 -18.43 1.48
CA ILE A 144 -1.84 -17.70 0.24
C ILE A 144 -1.05 -18.41 -0.86
N GLU A 145 -1.77 -19.14 -1.71
CA GLU A 145 -1.21 -19.78 -2.90
C GLU A 145 -0.60 -18.76 -3.87
N PRO A 146 0.41 -19.15 -4.68
CA PRO A 146 1.10 -18.26 -5.64
C PRO A 146 0.17 -17.46 -6.55
N ARG A 147 0.04 -16.17 -6.24
CA ARG A 147 -0.87 -15.24 -6.94
C ARG A 147 -0.18 -13.94 -7.32
N VAL A 148 -0.74 -13.22 -8.29
CA VAL A 148 -0.21 -11.92 -8.73
C VAL A 148 -0.69 -10.80 -7.81
N ALA A 149 0.23 -9.90 -7.44
CA ALA A 149 -0.05 -8.57 -6.90
C ALA A 149 0.31 -7.49 -7.94
N VAL A 150 -0.26 -6.30 -7.78
CA VAL A 150 -0.04 -5.16 -8.68
C VAL A 150 0.28 -3.91 -7.85
N ILE A 151 1.38 -3.22 -8.19
CA ILE A 151 1.65 -1.85 -7.76
C ILE A 151 1.20 -0.94 -8.91
N PRO A 152 0.22 -0.05 -8.70
CA PRO A 152 -0.26 0.84 -9.76
C PRO A 152 0.83 1.76 -10.33
N GLU A 153 0.52 2.38 -11.47
CA GLU A 153 1.30 3.51 -11.97
C GLU A 153 1.29 4.66 -10.96
N GLY A 154 2.42 5.35 -10.80
CA GLY A 154 2.61 6.40 -9.79
C GLY A 154 2.80 5.90 -8.35
N SER A 155 2.31 4.71 -8.00
CA SER A 155 2.42 4.17 -6.64
C SER A 155 3.83 3.69 -6.28
N ARG A 156 4.28 4.01 -5.06
CA ARG A 156 5.58 3.61 -4.48
C ARG A 156 5.58 2.23 -3.80
N GLY A 157 4.46 1.51 -3.80
CA GLY A 157 4.33 0.23 -3.12
C GLY A 157 2.89 -0.31 -3.10
N VAL A 158 2.70 -1.42 -2.40
CA VAL A 158 1.38 -2.07 -2.19
C VAL A 158 1.36 -2.85 -0.87
N GLU A 159 0.18 -2.97 -0.25
CA GLU A 159 -0.06 -3.86 0.89
C GLU A 159 -0.34 -5.29 0.41
N LEU A 160 0.37 -6.26 0.97
CA LEU A 160 0.00 -7.67 0.94
C LEU A 160 -0.63 -8.02 2.29
N LEU A 161 -1.82 -8.63 2.24
CA LEU A 161 -2.62 -8.96 3.42
C LEU A 161 -2.67 -10.48 3.59
N VAL A 162 -2.17 -10.98 4.73
CA VAL A 162 -2.22 -12.41 5.09
C VAL A 162 -3.16 -12.59 6.28
N PRO A 163 -4.31 -13.27 6.12
CA PRO A 163 -5.24 -13.49 7.22
C PRO A 163 -4.61 -14.35 8.32
N LEU A 164 -4.74 -13.89 9.57
CA LEU A 164 -4.29 -14.61 10.76
C LEU A 164 -5.47 -15.27 11.45
N MET A 165 -5.21 -16.39 12.11
CA MET A 165 -6.20 -17.08 12.94
C MET A 165 -6.00 -16.65 14.40
N PRO A 166 -7.02 -16.06 15.06
CA PRO A 166 -6.85 -15.48 16.39
C PRO A 166 -6.76 -16.57 17.47
N ASP A 167 -5.59 -16.67 18.11
CA ASP A 167 -5.30 -17.60 19.21
C ASP A 167 -4.99 -16.82 20.50
N PRO A 168 -6.01 -16.40 21.27
CA PRO A 168 -5.81 -15.65 22.52
C PRO A 168 -5.19 -16.49 23.64
N ALA A 169 -5.05 -17.81 23.47
CA ALA A 169 -4.41 -18.72 24.42
C ALA A 169 -2.89 -18.90 24.15
N ARG A 170 -2.36 -18.26 23.09
CA ARG A 170 -0.96 -18.37 22.65
C ARG A 170 0.02 -17.94 23.74
N ARG A 171 0.99 -18.81 24.03
CA ARG A 171 2.12 -18.54 24.93
C ARG A 171 3.47 -18.43 24.23
N GLU A 172 3.56 -18.86 22.98
CA GLU A 172 4.81 -18.99 22.21
C GLU A 172 4.73 -18.21 20.89
N PRO A 173 5.84 -17.64 20.39
CA PRO A 173 5.89 -17.07 19.04
C PRO A 173 5.79 -18.18 17.97
N ARG A 174 5.10 -17.90 16.87
CA ARG A 174 4.96 -18.81 15.71
C ARG A 174 5.31 -18.07 14.42
N THR A 175 6.14 -18.66 13.57
CA THR A 175 6.63 -18.00 12.35
C THR A 175 6.06 -18.59 11.07
N PHE A 176 5.79 -17.72 10.10
CA PHE A 176 5.62 -18.07 8.69
C PHE A 176 6.46 -17.13 7.83
N TYR A 177 6.48 -17.35 6.52
CA TYR A 177 7.22 -16.53 5.56
C TYR A 177 6.32 -15.96 4.47
N VAL A 178 6.70 -14.81 3.93
CA VAL A 178 6.10 -14.17 2.75
C VAL A 178 7.20 -14.01 1.71
N LYS A 179 6.90 -14.37 0.46
CA LYS A 179 7.86 -14.32 -0.66
C LYS A 179 7.29 -13.52 -1.83
N ILE A 180 8.16 -12.79 -2.51
CA ILE A 180 7.87 -12.12 -3.79
C ILE A 180 8.86 -12.60 -4.86
N ASP A 181 8.36 -12.90 -6.06
CA ASP A 181 9.16 -13.36 -7.20
C ASP A 181 8.46 -13.05 -8.53
N GLU A 182 8.99 -13.54 -9.67
CA GLU A 182 8.42 -13.41 -11.02
C GLU A 182 7.82 -12.02 -11.35
N PRO A 183 8.63 -10.94 -11.31
CA PRO A 183 8.20 -9.60 -11.72
C PRO A 183 7.95 -9.54 -13.24
N ASN A 184 7.09 -8.61 -13.68
CA ASN A 184 6.84 -8.42 -15.11
C ASN A 184 8.05 -7.83 -15.86
N ALA A 185 8.14 -8.13 -17.15
CA ALA A 185 9.30 -7.82 -17.98
C ALA A 185 9.71 -6.34 -17.91
N GLY A 186 10.97 -6.09 -17.53
CA GLY A 186 11.57 -4.77 -17.42
C GLY A 186 11.60 -4.19 -15.99
N VAL A 187 11.04 -4.92 -15.02
CA VAL A 187 11.14 -4.69 -13.57
C VAL A 187 12.17 -5.66 -12.97
N ASP A 188 12.96 -5.21 -12.01
CA ASP A 188 13.95 -6.02 -11.30
C ASP A 188 13.47 -6.36 -9.87
N LEU A 189 13.83 -7.54 -9.36
CA LEU A 189 13.76 -7.86 -7.93
C LEU A 189 14.95 -7.22 -7.21
N GLY A 190 14.71 -6.66 -6.02
CA GLY A 190 15.74 -6.18 -5.12
C GLY A 190 16.32 -7.29 -4.24
N THR A 191 16.94 -6.91 -3.12
CA THR A 191 17.59 -7.89 -2.22
C THR A 191 16.65 -8.45 -1.15
N ARG A 192 15.46 -7.86 -0.97
CA ARG A 192 14.46 -8.29 0.02
C ARG A 192 13.29 -8.98 -0.67
N THR A 193 13.48 -10.25 -1.03
CA THR A 193 12.47 -11.12 -1.68
C THR A 193 11.80 -12.10 -0.73
N LEU A 194 12.36 -12.28 0.48
CA LEU A 194 11.85 -13.13 1.56
C LEU A 194 11.68 -12.29 2.84
N MET A 195 10.56 -12.47 3.52
CA MET A 195 10.26 -11.86 4.82
C MET A 195 9.72 -12.90 5.80
N GLN A 196 10.26 -12.94 7.01
CA GLN A 196 9.71 -13.74 8.12
C GLN A 196 8.67 -12.92 8.88
N VAL A 197 7.54 -13.54 9.22
CA VAL A 197 6.50 -12.92 10.05
C VAL A 197 6.30 -13.76 11.30
N ALA A 198 6.46 -13.15 12.47
CA ALA A 198 6.27 -13.78 13.77
C ALA A 198 4.94 -13.35 14.40
N ILE A 199 4.01 -14.30 14.52
CA ILE A 199 2.73 -14.15 15.22
C ILE A 199 2.98 -14.43 16.70
N VAL A 200 2.80 -13.43 17.57
CA VAL A 200 3.22 -13.50 18.99
C VAL A 200 2.08 -13.33 19.99
N PRO A 201 2.25 -13.78 21.25
CA PRO A 201 1.31 -13.47 22.34
C PRO A 201 1.08 -11.96 22.49
N PRO A 202 -0.12 -11.53 22.93
CA PRO A 202 -0.45 -10.12 23.04
C PRO A 202 0.49 -9.40 24.03
N GLY A 203 1.12 -8.32 23.57
CA GLY A 203 2.00 -7.50 24.37
C GLY A 203 3.43 -8.03 24.54
N TYR A 204 3.82 -9.07 23.78
CA TYR A 204 5.21 -9.53 23.64
C TYR A 204 6.14 -8.36 23.28
N PRO A 205 7.33 -8.21 23.89
CA PRO A 205 8.07 -6.94 23.87
C PRO A 205 8.46 -6.48 22.46
N ALA A 206 8.82 -7.39 21.55
CA ALA A 206 9.24 -7.06 20.19
C ALA A 206 8.12 -6.49 19.30
N ALA A 207 6.86 -6.89 19.52
CA ALA A 207 5.72 -6.41 18.73
C ALA A 207 5.48 -4.90 18.92
N ARG A 208 5.67 -4.42 20.15
CA ARG A 208 5.50 -3.00 20.52
C ARG A 208 6.41 -2.08 19.72
N ASP A 209 7.66 -2.50 19.53
CA ASP A 209 8.68 -1.78 18.76
C ASP A 209 8.33 -1.76 17.26
N THR A 210 7.91 -2.92 16.72
CA THR A 210 7.60 -3.03 15.28
C THR A 210 6.36 -2.27 14.87
N ARG A 211 5.38 -2.14 15.77
CA ARG A 211 4.17 -1.34 15.54
C ARG A 211 4.47 0.16 15.46
N ALA A 212 5.47 0.64 16.21
CA ALA A 212 5.99 2.00 16.03
C ALA A 212 6.73 2.15 14.69
N ALA A 213 7.62 1.21 14.36
CA ALA A 213 8.37 1.23 13.10
C ALA A 213 7.46 1.19 11.84
N GLN A 214 6.42 0.35 11.84
CA GLN A 214 5.47 0.25 10.72
C GLN A 214 4.68 1.56 10.50
N ASN A 215 4.25 2.22 11.58
CA ASN A 215 3.57 3.52 11.49
C ASN A 215 4.49 4.66 11.00
N VAL A 216 5.81 4.54 11.18
CA VAL A 216 6.82 5.53 10.75
C VAL A 216 7.34 5.25 9.34
N ALA A 217 7.26 4.01 8.86
CA ALA A 217 7.79 3.58 7.56
C ALA A 217 6.83 3.79 6.37
N LEU A 218 5.63 4.34 6.59
CA LEU A 218 4.69 4.72 5.53
C LEU A 218 5.07 6.10 4.94
N PRO A 219 5.56 6.17 3.69
CA PRO A 219 5.70 7.46 3.00
C PRO A 219 4.33 8.00 2.56
N PRO A 220 4.17 9.33 2.47
CA PRO A 220 3.07 9.95 1.72
C PRO A 220 3.24 9.76 0.20
#